data_AF-A0A967SEN2-F1
#
_entry.id   AF-A0A967SEN2-F1
#
_cell.length_a   1.000
_cell.length_b   1.000
_cell.length_c   1.000
_cell.angle_alpha   90.00
_cell.angle_beta   90.00
_cell.angle_gamma   90.00
#
_symmetry.space_group_name_H-M   'P 1'
#
loop_
_entity.id
_entity.type
_entity.pdbx_description
1 polymer ?
#
loop_
_entity_poly.entity_id
_entity_poly.type
_entity_poly.pdbx_seq_one_letter_code
_entity_poly.pdbx_strand_id
1 'polypeptide(L)'
;QAGDDGAFEARLADPQTRARILDEMAENLDRRGGADRIQFRRYEPDPSIEGRTLAEVAAERGQEPLETALALLAAGRASIVSFNMTEEDVLRLMTRPWVMTSSDGQLPRWGVGVPHPRGYGAFPR
;
A
#
# COMPACT_ATOMS: atom_id res chain seq x y z
N GLN A 1 -7.74 -8.96 11.38
CA GLN A 1 -7.54 -8.28 12.68
C GLN A 1 -7.19 -6.83 12.40
N ALA A 2 -8.07 -5.91 12.76
CA ALA A 2 -7.74 -4.48 12.74
C ALA A 2 -7.00 -4.19 14.05
N GLY A 3 -5.71 -3.85 13.96
CA GLY A 3 -5.01 -3.26 15.09
C GLY A 3 -5.61 -1.88 15.38
N ASP A 4 -6.07 -1.68 16.60
CA ASP A 4 -6.46 -0.38 17.13
C ASP A 4 -5.34 0.66 16.89
N ASP A 5 -5.69 1.84 16.40
CA ASP A 5 -4.77 2.91 16.06
C ASP A 5 -4.02 3.43 17.31
N GLY A 6 -4.68 3.45 18.48
CA GLY A 6 -4.05 3.76 19.76
C GLY A 6 -3.02 2.70 20.20
N ALA A 7 -3.30 1.43 19.92
CA ALA A 7 -2.32 0.36 20.12
C ALA A 7 -1.13 0.44 19.16
N PHE A 8 -1.24 1.11 18.01
CA PHE A 8 -0.12 1.36 17.11
C PHE A 8 0.78 2.48 17.61
N GLU A 9 0.20 3.61 18.02
CA GLU A 9 0.94 4.72 18.62
C GLU A 9 1.70 4.29 19.88
N ALA A 10 1.06 3.52 20.77
CA ALA A 10 1.69 2.99 21.98
C ALA A 10 2.90 2.08 21.67
N ARG A 11 2.85 1.31 20.56
CA ARG A 11 3.97 0.48 20.11
C ARG A 11 5.12 1.30 19.54
N LEU A 12 4.83 2.44 18.92
CA LEU A 12 5.86 3.35 18.41
C LEU A 12 6.57 4.14 19.51
N ALA A 13 5.94 4.31 20.68
CA ALA A 13 6.55 4.97 21.83
C ALA A 13 7.65 4.13 22.50
N ASP A 14 7.59 2.79 22.40
CA ASP A 14 8.65 1.90 22.89
C ASP A 14 9.81 1.82 21.87
N PRO A 15 11.05 2.21 22.24
CA PRO A 15 12.17 2.24 21.29
C PRO A 15 12.54 0.88 20.70
N GLN A 16 12.43 -0.20 21.49
CA GLN A 16 12.77 -1.55 21.03
C GLN A 16 11.73 -2.04 20.01
N THR A 17 10.45 -1.83 20.30
CA THR A 17 9.36 -2.17 19.38
C THR A 17 9.41 -1.31 18.12
N ARG A 18 9.71 -0.01 18.23
CA ARG A 18 9.89 0.88 17.07
C ARG A 18 11.01 0.40 16.15
N ALA A 19 12.17 0.03 16.71
CA ALA A 19 13.29 -0.48 15.92
C ALA A 19 12.89 -1.75 15.15
N ARG A 20 12.25 -2.72 15.83
CA ARG A 20 11.75 -3.94 15.18
C ARG A 20 10.73 -3.65 14.06
N ILE A 21 9.82 -2.70 14.30
CA ILE A 21 8.83 -2.29 13.28
C ILE A 21 9.54 -1.72 12.05
N LEU A 22 10.56 -0.88 12.24
CA LEU A 22 11.33 -0.31 11.14
C LEU A 22 12.08 -1.37 10.33
N ASP A 23 12.69 -2.34 10.99
CA ASP A 23 13.37 -3.46 10.32
C ASP A 23 12.38 -4.29 9.49
N GLU A 24 11.22 -4.61 10.06
CA GLU A 24 10.15 -5.35 9.36
C GLU A 24 9.56 -4.54 8.19
N MET A 25 9.40 -3.23 8.35
CA MET A 25 8.95 -2.34 7.27
C MET A 25 9.97 -2.28 6.15
N ALA A 26 11.27 -2.23 6.46
CA ALA A 26 12.34 -2.19 5.47
C ALA A 26 12.37 -3.48 4.65
N GLU A 27 12.31 -4.65 5.31
CA GLU A 27 12.21 -5.94 4.62
C GLU A 27 10.96 -6.02 3.74
N ASN A 28 9.81 -5.54 4.24
CA ASN A 28 8.57 -5.56 3.45
C ASN A 28 8.64 -4.65 2.22
N LEU A 29 9.25 -3.48 2.34
CA LEU A 29 9.42 -2.54 1.25
C LEU A 29 10.32 -3.13 0.16
N ASP A 30 11.43 -3.74 0.55
CA ASP A 30 12.34 -4.44 -0.38
C ASP A 30 11.63 -5.59 -1.11
N ARG A 31 10.89 -6.43 -0.38
CA ARG A 31 10.09 -7.54 -0.96
C ARG A 31 9.01 -7.07 -1.93
N ARG A 32 8.56 -5.82 -1.83
CA ARG A 32 7.59 -5.21 -2.76
C ARG A 32 8.25 -4.51 -3.95
N GLY A 33 9.58 -4.50 -4.01
CA GLY A 33 10.35 -3.91 -5.09
C GLY A 33 10.60 -2.41 -4.93
N GLY A 34 10.46 -1.86 -3.71
CA GLY A 34 10.80 -0.46 -3.41
C GLY A 34 9.61 0.50 -3.32
N ALA A 35 9.92 1.75 -2.95
CA ALA A 35 8.94 2.80 -2.69
C ALA A 35 8.22 3.34 -3.94
N ASP A 36 8.83 3.22 -5.11
CA ASP A 36 8.24 3.53 -6.41
C ASP A 36 7.13 2.54 -6.80
N ARG A 37 7.06 1.37 -6.14
CA ARG A 37 6.01 0.35 -6.37
C ARG A 37 4.81 0.48 -5.46
N ILE A 38 4.81 1.43 -4.52
CA ILE A 38 3.73 1.64 -3.56
C ILE A 38 2.99 2.92 -3.93
N GLN A 39 1.78 2.81 -4.46
CA GLN A 39 0.93 3.95 -4.79
C GLN A 39 -0.19 4.12 -3.77
N PHE A 40 -0.46 5.36 -3.34
CA PHE A 40 -1.58 5.65 -2.46
C PHE A 40 -2.90 5.65 -3.24
N ARG A 41 -3.85 4.83 -2.80
CA ARG A 41 -5.21 4.78 -3.33
C ARG A 41 -6.16 5.67 -2.55
N ARG A 42 -6.01 5.69 -1.22
CA ARG A 42 -6.86 6.45 -0.31
C ARG A 42 -6.06 6.84 0.93
N TYR A 43 -6.14 8.10 1.32
CA TYR A 43 -5.58 8.58 2.56
C TYR A 43 -6.37 9.80 3.05
N GLU A 44 -7.33 9.58 3.94
CA GLU A 44 -8.19 10.65 4.45
C GLU A 44 -7.48 11.85 5.08
N PRO A 45 -6.38 11.70 5.84
CA PRO A 45 -5.69 12.84 6.46
C PRO A 45 -5.08 13.81 5.45
N ASP A 46 -4.70 13.32 4.27
CA ASP A 46 -4.11 14.13 3.20
C ASP A 46 -4.46 13.54 1.82
N PRO A 47 -5.63 13.87 1.25
CA PRO A 47 -6.04 13.32 -0.05
C PRO A 47 -5.14 13.76 -1.22
N SER A 48 -4.27 14.76 -1.04
CA SER A 48 -3.42 15.28 -2.12
C SER A 48 -2.33 14.29 -2.58
N ILE A 49 -2.04 13.28 -1.75
CA ILE A 49 -1.08 12.22 -2.10
C ILE A 49 -1.72 11.06 -2.87
N GLU A 50 -3.05 11.00 -2.97
CA GLU A 50 -3.74 9.91 -3.65
C GLU A 50 -3.37 9.90 -5.15
N GLY A 51 -3.02 8.72 -5.67
CA GLY A 51 -2.47 8.52 -7.02
C GLY A 51 -0.95 8.61 -7.12
N ARG A 52 -0.28 9.15 -6.10
CA ARG A 52 1.19 9.27 -6.06
C ARG A 52 1.84 8.07 -5.39
N THR A 53 3.11 7.84 -5.68
CA THR A 53 3.93 6.81 -5.08
C THR A 53 4.54 7.26 -3.76
N LEU A 54 4.91 6.31 -2.90
CA LEU A 54 5.65 6.60 -1.66
C LEU A 54 6.97 7.31 -1.97
N ALA A 55 7.66 6.92 -3.04
CA ALA A 55 8.89 7.60 -3.48
C ALA A 55 8.66 9.08 -3.82
N GLU A 56 7.62 9.40 -4.59
CA GLU A 56 7.30 10.79 -4.95
C GLU A 56 6.92 11.65 -3.73
N VAL A 57 6.16 11.08 -2.80
CA VAL A 57 5.76 11.78 -1.57
C VAL A 57 6.96 11.99 -0.64
N ALA A 58 7.83 10.99 -0.50
CA ALA A 58 9.04 11.08 0.30
C ALA A 58 10.02 12.13 -0.27
N ALA A 59 10.21 12.13 -1.59
CA ALA A 59 11.04 13.10 -2.29
C ALA A 59 10.54 14.54 -2.11
N GLU A 60 9.23 14.78 -2.24
CA GLU A 60 8.63 16.09 -2.00
C GLU A 60 8.83 16.57 -0.56
N ARG A 61 8.75 15.65 0.41
CA ARG A 61 8.95 15.96 1.84
C ARG A 61 10.42 16.07 2.24
N GLY A 62 11.36 15.73 1.35
CA GLY A 62 12.79 15.67 1.67
C GLY A 62 13.11 14.62 2.75
N GLN A 63 12.38 13.51 2.76
CA GLN A 63 12.46 12.45 3.75
C GLN A 63 12.77 11.10 3.10
N GLU A 64 13.27 10.16 3.90
CA GLU A 64 13.39 8.76 3.49
C GLU A 64 12.01 8.09 3.41
N PRO A 65 11.77 7.19 2.43
CA PRO A 65 10.48 6.52 2.26
C PRO A 65 9.93 5.84 3.51
N LEU A 66 10.81 5.20 4.29
CA LEU A 66 10.44 4.52 5.54
C LEU A 66 9.94 5.49 6.60
N GLU A 67 10.62 6.63 6.77
CA GLU A 67 10.20 7.66 7.73
C GLU A 67 8.91 8.35 7.27
N THR A 68 8.76 8.62 5.97
CA THR A 68 7.50 9.11 5.40
C THR A 68 6.36 8.13 5.63
N ALA A 69 6.56 6.84 5.38
CA ALA A 69 5.55 5.81 5.60
C ALA A 69 5.15 5.74 7.09
N LEU A 70 6.13 5.79 7.99
CA LEU A 70 5.89 5.77 9.44
C LEU A 70 5.07 6.99 9.89
N ALA A 71 5.44 8.19 9.44
CA ALA A 71 4.73 9.42 9.77
C ALA A 71 3.29 9.40 9.25
N LEU A 72 3.07 8.89 8.02
CA LEU A 72 1.74 8.73 7.46
C LEU A 72 0.89 7.74 8.26
N LEU A 73 1.46 6.60 8.63
CA LEU A 73 0.78 5.57 9.44
C LEU A 73 0.44 6.07 10.85
N ALA A 74 1.27 6.93 11.44
CA ALA A 74 0.98 7.56 12.73
C ALA A 74 -0.18 8.56 12.64
N ALA A 75 -0.34 9.25 11.50
CA ALA A 75 -1.44 10.20 11.29
C ALA A 75 -2.74 9.54 10.80
N GLY A 76 -2.68 8.33 10.26
CA GLY A 76 -3.86 7.58 9.86
C GLY A 76 -3.58 6.40 8.94
N ARG A 77 -4.64 5.69 8.57
CA ARG A 77 -4.54 4.47 7.75
C ARG A 77 -4.54 4.81 6.27
N ALA A 78 -3.48 4.42 5.57
CA ALA A 78 -3.41 4.49 4.11
C ALA A 78 -3.90 3.20 3.45
N SER A 79 -4.65 3.33 2.36
CA SER A 79 -4.89 2.25 1.40
C SER A 79 -3.93 2.42 0.22
N ILE A 80 -3.28 1.34 -0.20
CA ILE A 80 -2.26 1.36 -1.26
C ILE A 80 -2.55 0.35 -2.38
N VAL A 81 -1.88 0.53 -3.51
CA VAL A 81 -1.68 -0.47 -4.56
C VAL A 81 -0.17 -0.79 -4.60
N SER A 82 0.16 -2.08 -4.69
CA SER A 82 1.55 -2.56 -4.76
C SER A 82 1.80 -3.16 -6.14
N PHE A 83 2.69 -2.52 -6.92
CA PHE A 83 3.05 -2.91 -8.28
C PHE A 83 4.27 -3.85 -8.28
N ASN A 84 4.10 -5.03 -7.67
CA ASN A 84 5.17 -6.00 -7.42
C ASN A 84 5.03 -7.33 -8.19
N MET A 85 4.19 -7.36 -9.22
CA MET A 85 4.03 -8.52 -10.11
C MET A 85 4.39 -8.13 -11.55
N THR A 86 4.83 -9.11 -12.35
CA THR A 86 5.04 -8.95 -13.78
C THR A 86 3.78 -9.38 -14.55
N GLU A 87 3.49 -8.71 -15.67
CA GLU A 87 2.36 -9.11 -16.53
C GLU A 87 2.56 -10.53 -17.10
N GLU A 88 3.81 -10.90 -17.40
CA GLU A 88 4.16 -12.24 -17.90
C GLU A 88 3.74 -13.34 -16.92
N ASP A 89 4.06 -13.20 -15.63
CA ASP A 89 3.69 -14.18 -14.62
C ASP A 89 2.17 -14.25 -14.45
N VAL A 90 1.48 -13.11 -14.50
CA VAL A 90 0.01 -13.05 -14.44
C VAL A 90 -0.61 -13.81 -15.61
N LEU A 91 -0.19 -13.53 -16.84
CA LEU A 91 -0.67 -14.23 -18.05
C LEU A 91 -0.35 -15.72 -18.01
N ARG A 92 0.83 -16.07 -17.49
CA ARG A 92 1.25 -17.46 -17.36
C ARG A 92 0.39 -18.19 -16.33
N LEU A 93 0.05 -17.58 -15.21
CA LEU A 93 -0.73 -18.23 -14.15
C LEU A 93 -2.23 -18.27 -14.46
N MET A 94 -2.78 -17.25 -15.10
CA MET A 94 -4.23 -17.16 -15.33
C MET A 94 -4.78 -18.23 -16.28
N THR A 95 -3.93 -18.90 -17.06
CA THR A 95 -4.31 -19.94 -18.02
C THR A 95 -4.27 -21.35 -17.45
N ARG A 96 -3.94 -21.54 -16.16
CA ARG A 96 -3.82 -22.87 -15.56
C ARG A 96 -5.20 -23.46 -15.25
N PRO A 97 -5.41 -24.79 -15.44
CA PRO A 97 -6.73 -25.40 -15.33
C PRO A 97 -7.33 -25.39 -13.92
N TRP A 98 -6.52 -25.12 -12.89
CA TRP A 98 -6.93 -25.01 -11.49
C TRP A 98 -7.11 -23.57 -11.01
N VAL A 99 -6.89 -22.56 -11.86
CA VAL A 99 -7.02 -21.15 -11.48
C VAL A 99 -8.44 -20.67 -11.72
N MET A 100 -9.00 -19.99 -10.71
CA MET A 100 -10.30 -19.31 -10.79
C MET A 100 -10.09 -17.79 -10.86
N THR A 101 -10.86 -17.12 -11.71
CA THR A 101 -10.87 -15.67 -11.80
C THR A 101 -11.65 -15.07 -10.62
N SER A 102 -11.04 -14.11 -9.94
CA SER A 102 -11.65 -13.29 -8.89
C SER A 102 -11.23 -11.85 -9.08
N SER A 103 -12.11 -10.90 -8.76
CA SER A 103 -11.75 -9.49 -8.87
C SER A 103 -10.76 -9.03 -7.80
N ASP A 104 -10.84 -9.63 -6.60
CA ASP A 104 -10.20 -9.11 -5.38
C ASP A 104 -10.42 -7.57 -5.21
N GLY A 105 -11.54 -7.11 -5.76
CA GLY A 105 -11.91 -5.72 -5.86
C GLY A 105 -12.63 -5.28 -4.59
N GLN A 106 -12.36 -4.06 -4.15
CA GLN A 106 -13.19 -3.42 -3.12
C GLN A 106 -14.43 -2.78 -3.78
N LEU A 107 -15.40 -2.36 -2.96
CA LEU A 107 -16.58 -1.60 -3.38
C LEU A 107 -16.38 -0.11 -3.04
N PRO A 108 -15.57 0.64 -3.81
CA PRO A 108 -15.33 2.05 -3.54
C PRO A 108 -16.59 2.88 -3.83
N ARG A 109 -16.73 3.99 -3.09
CA ARG A 109 -17.68 5.05 -3.45
C ARG A 109 -17.18 5.73 -4.72
N TRP A 110 -18.09 5.96 -5.67
CA TRP A 110 -17.77 6.67 -6.91
C TRP A 110 -17.17 8.06 -6.62
N GLY A 111 -16.11 8.42 -7.35
CA GLY A 111 -15.43 9.70 -7.21
C GLY A 111 -14.58 9.88 -5.94
N VAL A 112 -14.38 8.81 -5.16
CA VAL A 112 -13.58 8.87 -3.92
C VAL A 112 -12.29 8.08 -4.08
N GLY A 113 -11.17 8.78 -3.94
CA GLY A 113 -9.83 8.22 -4.07
C GLY A 113 -9.50 7.70 -5.45
N VAL A 114 -8.44 6.90 -5.52
CA VAL A 114 -7.92 6.29 -6.75
C VAL A 114 -7.99 4.76 -6.58
N PRO A 115 -9.18 4.15 -6.64
CA PRO A 115 -9.35 2.72 -6.40
C PRO A 115 -8.63 1.86 -7.44
N HIS A 116 -8.19 0.67 -7.03
CA HIS A 116 -7.56 -0.27 -7.97
C HIS A 116 -8.55 -0.64 -9.09
N PRO A 117 -8.15 -0.58 -10.37
CA PRO A 117 -9.04 -0.83 -11.52
C PRO A 117 -9.73 -2.20 -11.52
N ARG A 118 -9.18 -3.20 -10.81
CA ARG A 118 -9.78 -4.52 -10.65
C ARG A 118 -11.15 -4.49 -9.95
N GLY A 119 -11.46 -3.42 -9.21
CA GLY A 119 -12.78 -3.18 -8.62
C GLY A 119 -13.90 -3.00 -9.65
N TYR A 120 -13.57 -2.56 -10.87
CA TYR A 120 -14.55 -2.29 -11.93
C TYR A 120 -14.37 -3.17 -13.17
N GLY A 121 -13.18 -3.73 -13.40
CA GLY A 121 -12.81 -4.30 -14.70
C GLY A 121 -12.21 -5.71 -14.70
N ALA A 122 -12.27 -6.47 -13.60
CA ALA A 122 -11.58 -7.76 -13.53
C ALA A 122 -12.11 -8.84 -14.50
N PHE A 123 -13.41 -8.85 -14.81
CA PHE A 123 -14.03 -9.82 -15.72
C PHE A 123 -14.08 -9.38 -17.20
N PRO A 124 -14.30 -8.10 -17.54
CA PRO A 124 -14.29 -7.67 -18.94
C PRO A 124 -12.88 -7.45 -19.53
N ARG A 125 -11.81 -7.55 -18.72
CA ARG A 125 -10.41 -7.37 -19.16
C ARG A 125 -9.77 -8.68 -19.58
#